data_AF-A0A6M0A6X6-F1
#
_entry.id   AF-A0A6M0A6X6-F1
#
_cell.length_a   1.000
_cell.length_b   1.000
_cell.length_c   1.000
_cell.angle_alpha   90.00
_cell.angle_beta   90.00
_cell.angle_gamma   90.00
#
_symmetry.space_group_name_H-M   'P 1'
#
loop_
_entity.id
_entity.type
_entity.pdbx_description
1 polymer ?
#
loop_
_entity_poly.entity_id
_entity_poly.type
_entity_poly.pdbx_seq_one_letter_code
_entity_poly.pdbx_strand_id
1 'polypeptide(L)'
;GIQLDYIRYPFQDPKAGHTFGYGKAAREQFKALTGVDPIEIEPKDQNLWRQWTDFRIKQIDTLVKSVSQMLRQKRSELIISAAVFPMPREDRLQKIQQNWEDWASRGEIDLMVPMTYALETEELQKLAQPWLTKSSISSALVLPGIRLLNLPDIVAVDQIQLLRDLPAPGYALFAVENLNDNLRGILTRTQGQQEPTTEVQVPYRQPFLAAAERYQALQQEWSFMLANNQIVVGEPDLSDWGQQADTLSLLLNRLAEKPSMMSLLSAQLSMSSFRSRFQTWMFGQSVEQPYQVQVWDNRLEAIQRLLRYGERTLQNRPLAGRETATNEVDITEGLDP
;
A
#
# COMPACT_ATOMS: atom_id res chain seq x y z
N GLY A 1 1.18 5.07 -14.31
CA GLY A 1 1.73 5.67 -13.08
C GLY A 1 3.21 5.92 -13.27
N ILE A 2 3.88 6.41 -12.24
CA ILE A 2 5.34 6.60 -12.20
C ILE A 2 5.89 5.82 -11.00
N GLN A 3 6.88 4.97 -11.23
CA GLN A 3 7.65 4.28 -10.19
C GLN A 3 8.89 5.10 -9.87
N LEU A 4 9.05 5.50 -8.62
CA LEU A 4 10.27 6.07 -8.07
C LEU A 4 11.20 4.91 -7.69
N ASP A 5 12.25 4.73 -8.48
CA ASP A 5 13.30 3.75 -8.19
C ASP A 5 14.57 4.47 -7.69
N TYR A 6 15.35 3.79 -6.85
CA TYR A 6 16.57 4.33 -6.22
C TYR A 6 16.41 5.70 -5.55
N ILE A 7 15.21 6.03 -5.05
CA ILE A 7 14.91 7.30 -4.39
C ILE A 7 15.49 7.33 -2.97
N ARG A 8 16.81 7.50 -2.87
CA ARG A 8 17.62 7.42 -1.64
C ARG A 8 19.07 7.84 -1.90
N TYR A 9 19.86 7.94 -0.84
CA TYR A 9 21.32 7.99 -0.96
C TYR A 9 21.92 6.57 -1.10
N PRO A 10 23.18 6.45 -1.57
CA PRO A 10 23.94 5.21 -1.46
C PRO A 10 24.03 4.72 -0.01
N PHE A 11 24.30 3.43 0.19
CA PHE A 11 24.48 2.87 1.53
C PHE A 11 25.64 3.56 2.25
N GLN A 12 25.34 4.14 3.41
CA GLN A 12 26.30 4.78 4.30
C GLN A 12 26.88 3.73 5.26
N ASP A 13 28.20 3.70 5.38
CA ASP A 13 28.94 3.05 6.46
C ASP A 13 30.02 4.00 6.97
N PRO A 14 29.69 4.83 7.98
CA PRO A 14 30.64 5.78 8.54
C PRO A 14 31.86 5.12 9.17
N LYS A 15 31.76 3.87 9.63
CA LYS A 15 32.90 3.13 10.22
C LYS A 15 33.91 2.72 9.15
N ALA A 16 33.43 2.41 7.94
CA ALA A 16 34.26 2.13 6.78
C ALA A 16 34.62 3.38 5.96
N GLY A 17 34.25 4.58 6.41
CA GLY A 17 34.46 5.83 5.67
C GLY A 17 33.56 5.99 4.43
N HIS A 18 32.57 5.12 4.24
CA HIS A 18 31.63 5.18 3.13
C HIS A 18 30.50 6.15 3.45
N THR A 19 30.74 7.44 3.21
CA THR A 19 29.77 8.49 3.44
C THR A 19 29.56 9.30 2.17
N PHE A 20 28.30 9.64 1.87
CA PHE A 20 27.91 10.26 0.61
C PHE A 20 26.96 11.44 0.82
N GLY A 21 26.80 12.23 -0.22
CA GLY A 21 25.97 13.44 -0.23
C GLY A 21 26.75 14.75 -0.19
N TYR A 22 28.07 14.70 -0.28
CA TYR A 22 28.97 15.86 -0.27
C TYR A 22 29.08 16.62 -1.60
N GLY A 23 28.01 16.58 -2.42
CA GLY A 23 27.96 17.39 -3.64
C GLY A 23 28.01 18.88 -3.29
N LYS A 24 28.60 19.71 -4.17
CA LYS A 24 28.83 21.15 -3.93
C LYS A 24 27.58 21.87 -3.40
N ALA A 25 26.43 21.70 -4.07
CA ALA A 25 25.18 22.34 -3.66
C ALA A 25 24.70 21.91 -2.26
N ALA A 26 24.83 20.62 -1.91
CA ALA A 26 24.42 20.13 -0.60
C ALA A 26 25.33 20.66 0.52
N ARG A 27 26.65 20.74 0.27
CA ARG A 27 27.63 21.31 1.20
C ARG A 27 27.35 22.79 1.47
N GLU A 28 27.16 23.56 0.39
CA GLU A 28 26.86 25.00 0.48
C GLU A 28 25.54 25.27 1.24
N GLN A 29 24.49 24.52 0.92
CA GLN A 29 23.19 24.64 1.60
C GLN A 29 23.29 24.27 3.09
N PHE A 30 23.95 23.17 3.42
CA PHE A 30 24.12 22.76 4.81
C PHE A 30 24.96 23.77 5.60
N LYS A 31 26.08 24.23 5.03
CA LYS A 31 26.93 25.25 5.65
C LYS A 31 26.19 26.58 5.86
N ALA A 32 25.33 26.98 4.93
CA ALA A 32 24.49 28.15 5.11
C ALA A 32 23.50 28.01 6.28
N LEU A 33 23.02 26.79 6.55
CA LEU A 33 22.07 26.52 7.64
C LEU A 33 22.74 26.39 9.01
N THR A 34 23.95 25.83 9.07
CA THR A 34 24.59 25.43 10.34
C THR A 34 25.91 26.15 10.63
N GLY A 35 26.50 26.83 9.64
CA GLY A 35 27.83 27.43 9.70
C GLY A 35 28.98 26.47 9.43
N VAL A 36 28.73 25.16 9.36
CA VAL A 36 29.77 24.11 9.25
C VAL A 36 29.69 23.42 7.90
N ASP A 37 30.83 23.21 7.24
CA ASP A 37 30.87 22.38 6.04
C ASP A 37 30.71 20.90 6.41
N PRO A 38 29.77 20.14 5.83
CA PRO A 38 29.50 18.79 6.32
C PRO A 38 30.68 17.82 6.12
N ILE A 39 31.65 18.15 5.25
CA ILE A 39 32.87 17.33 5.10
C ILE A 39 33.77 17.37 6.35
N GLU A 40 33.62 18.40 7.18
CA GLU A 40 34.39 18.59 8.42
C GLU A 40 33.71 17.87 9.61
N ILE A 41 32.50 17.34 9.43
CA ILE A 41 31.75 16.66 10.49
C ILE A 41 32.24 15.22 10.62
N GLU A 42 32.72 14.87 11.81
CA GLU A 42 33.01 13.50 12.16
C GLU A 42 31.76 12.80 12.71
N PRO A 43 31.51 11.50 12.38
CA PRO A 43 30.36 10.75 12.91
C PRO A 43 30.29 10.67 14.45
N LYS A 44 31.42 10.88 15.14
CA LYS A 44 31.48 10.93 16.61
C LYS A 44 30.82 12.20 17.19
N ASP A 45 30.72 13.28 16.39
CA ASP A 45 29.92 14.45 16.74
C ASP A 45 28.44 14.13 16.48
N GLN A 46 27.80 13.53 17.48
CA GLN A 46 26.43 13.06 17.36
C GLN A 46 25.43 14.15 16.98
N ASN A 47 25.66 15.40 17.38
CA ASN A 47 24.72 16.49 17.13
C ASN A 47 24.82 16.97 15.68
N LEU A 48 26.01 17.34 15.23
CA LEU A 48 26.21 17.78 13.84
C LEU A 48 25.98 16.62 12.85
N TRP A 49 26.34 15.39 13.22
CA TRP A 49 26.08 14.22 12.39
C TRP A 49 24.58 13.94 12.21
N ARG A 50 23.79 14.09 13.28
CA ARG A 50 22.33 13.99 13.21
C ARG A 50 21.76 15.07 12.30
N GLN A 51 22.16 16.33 12.48
CA GLN A 51 21.71 17.43 11.62
C GLN A 51 22.05 17.18 10.14
N TRP A 52 23.24 16.66 9.84
CA TRP A 52 23.62 16.28 8.47
C TRP A 52 22.76 15.15 7.91
N THR A 53 22.42 14.17 8.75
CA THR A 53 21.54 13.07 8.36
C THR A 53 20.12 13.56 8.12
N ASP A 54 19.57 14.40 9.00
CA ASP A 54 18.25 15.01 8.86
C ASP A 54 18.16 15.92 7.62
N PHE A 55 19.22 16.68 7.34
CA PHE A 55 19.32 17.47 6.11
C PHE A 55 19.17 16.56 4.88
N ARG A 56 19.94 15.46 4.80
CA ARG A 56 19.88 14.54 3.67
C ARG A 56 18.51 13.87 3.54
N ILE A 57 17.89 13.46 4.65
CA ILE A 57 16.51 12.94 4.65
C ILE A 57 15.57 13.99 4.05
N LYS A 58 15.67 15.25 4.49
CA LYS A 58 14.84 16.36 3.99
C LYS A 58 15.02 16.59 2.48
N GLN A 59 16.21 16.39 1.92
CA GLN A 59 16.42 16.51 0.48
C GLN A 59 15.63 15.46 -0.31
N ILE A 60 15.63 14.20 0.13
CA ILE A 60 14.85 13.14 -0.52
C ILE A 60 13.34 13.39 -0.34
N ASP A 61 12.90 13.73 0.87
CA ASP A 61 11.49 14.04 1.16
C ASP A 61 10.99 15.19 0.28
N THR A 62 11.78 16.26 0.15
CA THR A 62 11.43 17.42 -0.68
C THR A 62 11.35 17.03 -2.15
N LEU A 63 12.25 16.17 -2.64
CA LEU A 63 12.20 15.68 -4.01
C LEU A 63 10.93 14.85 -4.27
N VAL A 64 10.61 13.88 -3.39
CA VAL A 64 9.42 13.04 -3.50
C VAL A 64 8.14 13.89 -3.49
N LYS A 65 8.04 14.83 -2.54
CA LYS A 65 6.92 15.77 -2.47
C LYS A 65 6.78 16.60 -3.75
N SER A 66 7.88 17.19 -4.22
CA SER A 66 7.87 18.06 -5.41
C SER A 66 7.49 17.29 -6.67
N VAL A 67 8.03 16.08 -6.86
CA VAL A 67 7.66 15.20 -7.96
C VAL A 67 6.19 14.83 -7.88
N SER A 68 5.69 14.45 -6.70
CA SER A 68 4.29 14.08 -6.50
C SER A 68 3.35 15.24 -6.85
N GLN A 69 3.61 16.43 -6.32
CA GLN A 69 2.82 17.63 -6.59
C GLN A 69 2.84 18.01 -8.07
N MET A 70 4.03 18.08 -8.68
CA MET A 70 4.18 18.44 -10.09
C MET A 70 3.44 17.47 -11.02
N LEU A 71 3.57 16.16 -10.76
CA LEU A 71 2.92 15.14 -11.57
C LEU A 71 1.40 15.16 -11.41
N ARG A 72 0.89 15.34 -10.19
CA ARG A 72 -0.56 15.38 -9.92
C ARG A 72 -1.23 16.67 -10.38
N GLN A 73 -0.50 17.78 -10.42
CA GLN A 73 -0.98 19.01 -11.08
C GLN A 73 -1.28 18.77 -12.57
N LYS A 74 -0.50 17.91 -13.24
CA LYS A 74 -0.73 17.54 -14.65
C LYS A 74 -1.78 16.44 -14.81
N ARG A 75 -1.82 15.48 -13.89
CA ARG A 75 -2.79 14.37 -13.88
C ARG A 75 -3.09 13.95 -12.45
N SER A 76 -4.21 14.43 -11.91
CA SER A 76 -4.61 14.23 -10.50
C SER A 76 -4.68 12.75 -10.10
N GLU A 77 -5.13 11.89 -11.02
CA GLU A 77 -5.27 10.44 -10.82
C GLU A 77 -3.99 9.64 -11.12
N LEU A 78 -2.84 10.30 -11.33
CA LEU A 78 -1.59 9.59 -11.59
C LEU A 78 -1.17 8.79 -10.35
N ILE A 79 -1.08 7.47 -10.52
CA ILE A 79 -0.53 6.58 -9.49
C ILE A 79 0.98 6.77 -9.40
N ILE A 80 1.48 7.00 -8.19
CA ILE A 80 2.91 7.11 -7.88
C ILE A 80 3.29 5.97 -6.96
N SER A 81 4.31 5.21 -7.32
CA SER A 81 4.80 4.08 -6.56
C SER A 81 6.28 4.26 -6.23
N ALA A 82 6.79 3.58 -5.20
CA ALA A 82 8.21 3.66 -4.84
C ALA A 82 8.79 2.29 -4.50
N ALA A 83 9.99 2.00 -5.03
CA ALA A 83 10.77 0.82 -4.66
C ALA A 83 11.57 1.14 -3.40
N VAL A 84 11.37 0.35 -2.35
CA VAL A 84 11.89 0.69 -1.02
C VAL A 84 12.58 -0.47 -0.32
N PHE A 85 13.53 -0.16 0.55
CA PHE A 85 14.18 -1.18 1.37
C PHE A 85 13.26 -1.57 2.55
N PRO A 86 13.02 -2.88 2.78
CA PRO A 86 12.22 -3.38 3.90
C PRO A 86 13.01 -3.37 5.22
N MET A 87 13.83 -2.34 5.45
CA MET A 87 14.66 -2.20 6.65
C MET A 87 13.94 -1.42 7.75
N PRO A 88 14.23 -1.69 9.04
CA PRO A 88 13.75 -0.88 10.15
C PRO A 88 13.97 0.62 9.90
N ARG A 89 13.01 1.46 10.31
CA ARG A 89 13.00 2.89 10.00
C ARG A 89 14.31 3.57 10.38
N GLU A 90 14.78 3.38 11.61
CA GLU A 90 16.03 4.00 12.10
C GLU A 90 17.23 3.60 11.24
N ASP A 91 17.43 2.29 11.01
CA ASP A 91 18.48 1.78 10.15
C ASP A 91 18.45 2.39 8.75
N ARG A 92 17.25 2.48 8.16
CA ARG A 92 17.06 3.02 6.82
C ARG A 92 17.34 4.52 6.75
N LEU A 93 16.90 5.29 7.74
CA LEU A 93 17.16 6.73 7.81
C LEU A 93 18.66 7.02 8.00
N GLN A 94 19.36 6.23 8.81
CA GLN A 94 20.79 6.38 9.03
C GLN A 94 21.64 5.88 7.85
N LYS A 95 21.25 4.77 7.21
CA LYS A 95 22.06 4.12 6.17
C LYS A 95 21.76 4.57 4.75
N ILE A 96 20.53 4.99 4.44
CA ILE A 96 20.15 5.36 3.06
C ILE A 96 19.21 6.57 2.96
N GLN A 97 18.80 7.16 4.09
CA GLN A 97 17.95 8.36 4.17
C GLN A 97 16.63 8.22 3.38
N GLN A 98 16.07 7.01 3.34
CA GLN A 98 14.82 6.73 2.63
C GLN A 98 13.65 6.75 3.63
N ASN A 99 12.82 7.79 3.64
CA ASN A 99 11.76 8.00 4.66
C ASN A 99 10.35 7.66 4.15
N TRP A 100 10.19 6.47 3.58
CA TRP A 100 8.99 6.12 2.83
C TRP A 100 7.69 6.08 3.66
N GLU A 101 7.74 5.87 4.98
CA GLU A 101 6.53 5.91 5.83
C GLU A 101 5.89 7.28 5.77
N ASP A 102 6.71 8.32 5.76
CA ASP A 102 6.21 9.68 5.79
C ASP A 102 5.72 10.10 4.40
N TRP A 103 6.35 9.61 3.33
CA TRP A 103 5.84 9.79 1.97
C TRP A 103 4.46 9.16 1.79
N ALA A 104 4.28 7.96 2.34
CA ALA A 104 3.00 7.28 2.32
C ALA A 104 1.96 8.04 3.14
N SER A 105 2.24 8.37 4.41
CA SER A 105 1.30 9.04 5.32
C SER A 105 0.87 10.41 4.83
N ARG A 106 1.76 11.16 4.17
CA ARG A 106 1.46 12.46 3.53
C ARG A 106 0.75 12.34 2.18
N GLY A 107 0.54 11.13 1.68
CA GLY A 107 -0.09 10.89 0.38
C GLY A 107 0.79 11.31 -0.82
N GLU A 108 2.10 11.31 -0.66
CA GLU A 108 3.03 11.61 -1.75
C GLU A 108 3.16 10.42 -2.71
N ILE A 109 3.04 9.19 -2.19
CA ILE A 109 3.01 7.93 -2.95
C ILE A 109 1.71 7.16 -2.70
N ASP A 110 1.23 6.42 -3.69
CA ASP A 110 0.07 5.52 -3.60
C ASP A 110 0.47 4.09 -3.25
N LEU A 111 1.57 3.62 -3.82
CA LEU A 111 2.03 2.24 -3.68
C LEU A 111 3.44 2.22 -3.12
N MET A 112 3.63 1.43 -2.08
CA MET A 112 4.94 1.09 -1.55
C MET A 112 5.29 -0.31 -1.97
N VAL A 113 6.42 -0.47 -2.65
CA VAL A 113 6.90 -1.76 -3.14
C VAL A 113 8.18 -2.12 -2.39
N PRO A 114 8.08 -2.70 -1.18
CA PRO A 114 9.27 -3.12 -0.47
C PRO A 114 9.96 -4.27 -1.20
N MET A 115 11.27 -4.16 -1.35
CA MET A 115 12.15 -5.17 -1.96
C MET A 115 12.35 -6.34 -0.98
N THR A 116 11.29 -7.10 -0.72
CA THR A 116 11.27 -8.28 0.18
C THR A 116 11.93 -9.49 -0.50
N TYR A 117 13.15 -9.28 -0.99
CA TYR A 117 13.86 -10.24 -1.82
C TYR A 117 14.50 -11.31 -0.94
N ALA A 118 13.94 -12.51 -1.00
CA ALA A 118 14.43 -13.67 -0.26
C ALA A 118 14.38 -14.92 -1.15
N LEU A 119 15.31 -15.84 -0.91
CA LEU A 119 15.32 -17.16 -1.55
C LEU A 119 14.42 -18.15 -0.82
N GLU A 120 14.09 -17.88 0.45
CA GLU A 120 13.24 -18.73 1.29
C GLU A 120 11.95 -18.00 1.66
N THR A 121 10.83 -18.72 1.73
CA THR A 121 9.50 -18.16 2.02
C THR A 121 9.40 -17.54 3.41
N GLU A 122 10.03 -18.15 4.42
CA GLU A 122 10.07 -17.63 5.79
C GLU A 122 10.80 -16.28 5.88
N GLU A 123 11.91 -16.13 5.15
CA GLU A 123 12.65 -14.87 5.10
C GLU A 123 11.85 -13.78 4.39
N LEU A 124 11.10 -14.11 3.33
CA LEU A 124 10.17 -13.17 2.73
C LEU A 124 9.11 -12.71 3.74
N GLN A 125 8.56 -13.63 4.54
CA GLN A 125 7.58 -13.29 5.59
C GLN A 125 8.16 -12.30 6.59
N LYS A 126 9.38 -12.56 7.10
CA LYS A 126 10.08 -11.67 8.05
C LYS A 126 10.27 -10.26 7.48
N LEU A 127 10.58 -10.15 6.18
CA LEU A 127 10.75 -8.86 5.50
C LEU A 127 9.42 -8.15 5.23
N ALA A 128 8.34 -8.88 4.94
CA ALA A 128 7.05 -8.30 4.53
C ALA A 128 6.15 -7.94 5.72
N GLN A 129 6.00 -8.85 6.68
CA GLN A 129 4.98 -8.79 7.73
C GLN A 129 5.02 -7.51 8.59
N PRO A 130 6.19 -6.96 8.99
CA PRO A 130 6.24 -5.72 9.79
C PRO A 130 5.57 -4.52 9.11
N TRP A 131 5.50 -4.52 7.77
CA TRP A 131 4.95 -3.41 6.99
C TRP A 131 3.48 -3.63 6.64
N LEU A 132 3.05 -4.88 6.60
CA LEU A 132 1.67 -5.26 6.35
C LEU A 132 0.76 -5.06 7.57
N THR A 133 1.31 -4.94 8.78
CA THR A 133 0.53 -4.72 10.01
C THR A 133 0.60 -3.28 10.53
N LYS A 134 1.50 -2.45 9.99
CA LYS A 134 1.72 -1.08 10.46
C LYS A 134 0.61 -0.13 10.00
N SER A 135 -0.07 0.52 10.95
CA SER A 135 -1.21 1.41 10.71
C SER A 135 -0.81 2.79 10.15
N SER A 136 0.42 3.25 10.39
CA SER A 136 0.91 4.59 10.00
C SER A 136 1.04 4.81 8.48
N ILE A 137 0.83 3.76 7.67
CA ILE A 137 1.00 3.76 6.20
C ILE A 137 -0.38 3.63 5.53
N SER A 138 -1.47 3.88 6.26
CA SER A 138 -2.85 3.58 5.82
C SER A 138 -3.30 4.25 4.52
N SER A 139 -2.65 5.34 4.11
CA SER A 139 -2.93 6.10 2.89
C SER A 139 -2.23 5.55 1.64
N ALA A 140 -1.36 4.55 1.77
CA ALA A 140 -0.72 3.86 0.65
C ALA A 140 -0.92 2.34 0.75
N LEU A 141 -0.94 1.65 -0.39
CA LEU A 141 -0.97 0.19 -0.43
C LEU A 141 0.46 -0.35 -0.40
N VAL A 142 0.68 -1.38 0.41
CA VAL A 142 1.97 -2.09 0.51
C VAL A 142 1.92 -3.35 -0.36
N LEU A 143 2.82 -3.45 -1.34
CA LEU A 143 2.90 -4.56 -2.29
C LEU A 143 4.29 -5.19 -2.19
N PRO A 144 4.50 -6.19 -1.32
CA PRO A 144 5.79 -6.86 -1.20
C PRO A 144 6.29 -7.41 -2.55
N GLY A 145 7.56 -7.14 -2.84
CA GLY A 145 8.22 -7.54 -4.08
C GLY A 145 8.92 -8.88 -3.92
N ILE A 146 8.59 -9.83 -4.78
CA ILE A 146 9.27 -11.12 -4.94
C ILE A 146 10.34 -10.97 -6.02
N ARG A 147 11.58 -11.36 -5.71
CA ARG A 147 12.66 -11.40 -6.71
C ARG A 147 12.78 -12.80 -7.32
N LEU A 148 12.49 -12.91 -8.62
CA LEU A 148 12.52 -14.11 -9.44
C LEU A 148 13.94 -14.56 -9.83
N LEU A 149 14.94 -13.66 -9.83
CA LEU A 149 16.32 -14.03 -10.16
C LEU A 149 16.85 -15.10 -9.20
N ASN A 150 17.21 -16.26 -9.76
CA ASN A 150 17.68 -17.46 -9.03
C ASN A 150 16.66 -18.01 -8.01
N LEU A 151 15.36 -17.75 -8.23
CA LEU A 151 14.28 -18.29 -7.40
C LEU A 151 13.63 -19.48 -8.12
N PRO A 152 13.61 -20.69 -7.53
CA PRO A 152 12.89 -21.81 -8.12
C PRO A 152 11.38 -21.51 -8.24
N ASP A 153 10.74 -21.98 -9.32
CA ASP A 153 9.33 -21.69 -9.60
C ASP A 153 8.39 -22.12 -8.46
N ILE A 154 8.66 -23.27 -7.83
CA ILE A 154 7.86 -23.74 -6.69
C ILE A 154 7.94 -22.78 -5.50
N VAL A 155 9.14 -22.24 -5.23
CA VAL A 155 9.32 -21.27 -4.16
C VAL A 155 8.67 -19.93 -4.51
N ALA A 156 8.70 -19.52 -5.78
CA ALA A 156 7.96 -18.34 -6.24
C ALA A 156 6.44 -18.50 -6.00
N VAL A 157 5.89 -19.70 -6.25
CA VAL A 157 4.48 -20.02 -5.97
C VAL A 157 4.20 -19.99 -4.46
N ASP A 158 5.06 -20.58 -3.64
CA ASP A 158 4.91 -20.57 -2.17
C ASP A 158 4.95 -19.14 -1.61
N GLN A 159 5.86 -18.30 -2.11
CA GLN A 159 5.95 -16.88 -1.73
C GLN A 159 4.70 -16.09 -2.16
N ILE A 160 4.15 -16.37 -3.34
CA ILE A 160 2.88 -15.78 -3.79
C ILE A 160 1.73 -16.21 -2.86
N GLN A 161 1.66 -17.50 -2.52
CA GLN A 161 0.61 -18.02 -1.65
C GLN A 161 0.72 -17.41 -0.25
N LEU A 162 1.92 -17.38 0.34
CA LEU A 162 2.19 -16.70 1.61
C LEU A 162 1.67 -15.25 1.60
N LEU A 163 1.96 -14.48 0.55
CA LEU A 163 1.51 -13.09 0.46
C LEU A 163 -0.01 -12.96 0.32
N ARG A 164 -0.71 -13.95 -0.26
CA ARG A 164 -2.18 -14.01 -0.30
C ARG A 164 -2.80 -14.35 1.07
N ASP A 165 -2.05 -15.08 1.89
CA ASP A 165 -2.45 -15.48 3.24
C ASP A 165 -2.18 -14.40 4.29
N LEU A 166 -1.27 -13.46 3.99
CA LEU A 166 -0.99 -12.26 4.77
C LEU A 166 -1.96 -11.11 4.42
N PRO A 167 -2.05 -10.04 5.23
CA PRO A 167 -2.97 -8.92 4.96
C PRO A 167 -2.47 -7.98 3.84
N ALA A 168 -1.85 -8.54 2.80
CA ALA A 168 -1.35 -7.80 1.65
C ALA A 168 -2.47 -7.51 0.64
N PRO A 169 -2.65 -6.26 0.20
CA PRO A 169 -3.55 -5.94 -0.89
C PRO A 169 -3.05 -6.49 -2.24
N GLY A 170 -1.78 -6.92 -2.34
CA GLY A 170 -1.21 -7.53 -3.52
C GLY A 170 0.30 -7.73 -3.38
N TYR A 171 0.96 -8.09 -4.47
CA TYR A 171 2.40 -8.32 -4.53
C TYR A 171 2.96 -7.85 -5.89
N ALA A 172 4.28 -7.75 -5.99
CA ALA A 172 4.99 -7.46 -7.24
C ALA A 172 6.00 -8.58 -7.55
N LEU A 173 6.23 -8.86 -8.83
CA LEU A 173 7.26 -9.79 -9.29
C LEU A 173 8.39 -9.00 -9.99
N PHE A 174 9.63 -9.28 -9.63
CA PHE A 174 10.82 -8.59 -10.13
C PHE A 174 11.97 -9.57 -10.42
N ALA A 175 12.78 -9.46 -11.44
CA ALA A 175 12.57 -8.68 -12.65
C ALA A 175 11.79 -9.54 -13.66
N VAL A 176 11.04 -8.88 -14.54
CA VAL A 176 10.24 -9.55 -15.58
C VAL A 176 11.09 -10.43 -16.51
N GLU A 177 12.38 -10.11 -16.66
CA GLU A 177 13.34 -10.91 -17.44
C GLU A 177 13.53 -12.33 -16.89
N ASN A 178 13.24 -12.58 -15.61
CA ASN A 178 13.33 -13.89 -14.99
C ASN A 178 11.97 -14.61 -14.91
N LEU A 179 10.90 -14.00 -15.43
CA LEU A 179 9.59 -14.65 -15.54
C LEU A 179 9.62 -15.65 -16.71
N ASN A 180 9.99 -16.90 -16.39
CA ASN A 180 10.11 -17.98 -17.36
C ASN A 180 8.73 -18.56 -17.80
N ASP A 181 8.73 -19.37 -18.85
CA ASP A 181 7.51 -19.97 -19.42
C ASP A 181 6.78 -20.91 -18.46
N ASN A 182 7.49 -21.63 -17.62
CA ASN A 182 6.88 -22.55 -16.67
C ASN A 182 6.09 -21.78 -15.60
N LEU A 183 6.70 -20.77 -14.99
CA LEU A 183 6.03 -19.90 -14.02
C LEU A 183 4.84 -19.16 -14.66
N ARG A 184 4.98 -18.66 -15.89
CA ARG A 184 3.84 -18.09 -16.65
C ARG A 184 2.71 -19.12 -16.78
N GLY A 185 3.02 -20.35 -17.16
CA GLY A 185 2.04 -21.43 -17.27
C GLY A 185 1.33 -21.74 -15.95
N ILE A 186 2.05 -21.73 -14.83
CA ILE A 186 1.47 -21.90 -13.48
C ILE A 186 0.50 -20.74 -13.16
N LEU A 187 0.91 -19.50 -13.40
CA LEU A 187 0.08 -18.32 -13.13
C LEU A 187 -1.19 -18.31 -14.00
N THR A 188 -1.09 -18.64 -15.29
CA THR A 188 -2.26 -18.72 -16.18
C THR A 188 -3.26 -19.79 -15.72
N ARG A 189 -2.79 -20.96 -15.24
CA ARG A 189 -3.69 -22.01 -14.74
C ARG A 189 -4.39 -21.63 -13.44
N THR A 190 -3.73 -20.86 -12.57
CA THR A 190 -4.22 -20.53 -11.23
C THR A 190 -5.01 -19.23 -11.17
N GLN A 191 -4.92 -18.36 -12.18
CA GLN A 191 -5.66 -17.10 -12.24
C GLN A 191 -6.84 -17.13 -13.23
N GLY A 192 -7.07 -18.27 -13.88
CA GLY A 192 -8.10 -18.44 -14.91
C GLY A 192 -7.66 -17.91 -16.28
N GLN A 193 -8.42 -18.25 -17.33
CA GLN A 193 -8.24 -17.66 -18.65
C GLN A 193 -8.91 -16.28 -18.66
N GLN A 194 -8.20 -15.25 -19.14
CA GLN A 194 -8.84 -13.98 -19.44
C GLN A 194 -9.79 -14.17 -20.62
N GLU A 195 -11.09 -13.99 -20.37
CA GLU A 195 -12.03 -13.67 -21.44
C GLU A 195 -11.57 -12.33 -22.07
N PRO A 196 -11.41 -12.26 -23.40
CA PRO A 196 -10.85 -11.07 -24.08
C PRO A 196 -11.65 -9.77 -23.87
N THR A 197 -12.86 -9.86 -23.32
CA THR A 197 -13.75 -8.72 -23.02
C THR A 197 -13.67 -8.20 -21.59
N THR A 198 -12.97 -8.87 -20.68
CA THR A 198 -12.92 -8.46 -19.27
C THR A 198 -11.79 -7.47 -19.07
N GLU A 199 -12.13 -6.19 -18.86
CA GLU A 199 -11.17 -5.15 -18.51
C GLU A 199 -10.36 -5.60 -17.28
N VAL A 200 -9.02 -5.63 -17.41
CA VAL A 200 -8.14 -6.07 -16.32
C VAL A 200 -8.34 -5.14 -15.13
N GLN A 201 -8.96 -5.68 -14.09
CA GLN A 201 -9.16 -4.94 -12.87
C GLN A 201 -7.85 -4.77 -12.13
N VAL A 202 -7.51 -3.52 -11.82
CA VAL A 202 -6.30 -3.17 -11.11
C VAL A 202 -6.72 -2.65 -9.73
N PRO A 203 -6.48 -3.39 -8.64
CA PRO A 203 -7.04 -3.06 -7.33
C PRO A 203 -6.79 -1.62 -6.87
N TYR A 204 -5.61 -1.07 -7.12
CA TYR A 204 -5.29 0.30 -6.73
C TYR A 204 -5.89 1.37 -7.67
N ARG A 205 -6.46 1.01 -8.82
CA ARG A 205 -7.23 1.92 -9.67
C ARG A 205 -8.72 1.85 -9.37
N GLN A 206 -9.21 0.69 -8.93
CA GLN A 206 -10.60 0.43 -8.61
C GLN A 206 -10.73 -0.20 -7.20
N PRO A 207 -10.33 0.51 -6.13
CA PRO A 207 -10.21 -0.08 -4.80
C PRO A 207 -11.54 -0.58 -4.22
N PHE A 208 -12.65 0.08 -4.54
CA PHE A 208 -13.98 -0.32 -4.06
C PHE A 208 -14.50 -1.58 -4.73
N LEU A 209 -14.32 -1.68 -6.06
CA LEU A 209 -14.67 -2.90 -6.80
C LEU A 209 -13.81 -4.08 -6.33
N ALA A 210 -12.49 -3.88 -6.22
CA ALA A 210 -11.59 -4.91 -5.71
C ALA A 210 -11.91 -5.32 -4.26
N ALA A 211 -12.37 -4.40 -3.42
CA ALA A 211 -12.83 -4.71 -2.07
C ALA A 211 -14.10 -5.59 -2.08
N ALA A 212 -15.09 -5.24 -2.91
CA ALA A 212 -16.32 -6.01 -3.06
C ALA A 212 -16.06 -7.43 -3.60
N GLU A 213 -15.28 -7.57 -4.68
CA GLU A 213 -14.98 -8.87 -5.27
C GLU A 213 -14.19 -9.78 -4.34
N ARG A 214 -13.20 -9.23 -3.61
CA ARG A 214 -12.43 -10.01 -2.62
C ARG A 214 -13.29 -10.48 -1.48
N TYR A 215 -14.26 -9.67 -1.05
CA TYR A 215 -15.21 -10.05 -0.04
C TYR A 215 -16.18 -11.13 -0.55
N GLN A 216 -16.68 -10.99 -1.77
CA GLN A 216 -17.52 -12.00 -2.41
C GLN A 216 -16.80 -13.35 -2.53
N ALA A 217 -15.51 -13.35 -2.88
CA ALA A 217 -14.70 -14.56 -2.91
C ALA A 217 -14.56 -15.21 -1.52
N LEU A 218 -14.43 -14.42 -0.45
CA LEU A 218 -14.47 -14.93 0.93
C LEU A 218 -15.83 -15.54 1.26
N GLN A 219 -16.93 -14.87 0.92
CA GLN A 219 -18.28 -15.40 1.16
C GLN A 219 -18.50 -16.73 0.43
N GLN A 220 -18.09 -16.84 -0.84
CA GLN A 220 -18.19 -18.06 -1.62
C GLN A 220 -17.40 -19.21 -0.99
N GLU A 221 -16.18 -18.94 -0.52
CA GLU A 221 -15.37 -19.93 0.20
C GLU A 221 -16.05 -20.39 1.49
N TRP A 222 -16.53 -19.46 2.32
CA TRP A 222 -17.25 -19.79 3.55
C TRP A 222 -18.53 -20.59 3.27
N SER A 223 -19.31 -20.20 2.27
CA SER A 223 -20.52 -20.93 1.86
C SER A 223 -20.19 -22.34 1.38
N PHE A 224 -19.14 -22.50 0.56
CA PHE A 224 -18.69 -23.81 0.10
C PHE A 224 -18.29 -24.69 1.29
N MET A 225 -17.52 -24.16 2.22
CA MET A 225 -17.06 -24.91 3.39
C MET A 225 -18.20 -25.26 4.36
N LEU A 226 -19.14 -24.34 4.61
CA LEU A 226 -20.34 -24.60 5.40
C LEU A 226 -21.17 -25.73 4.77
N ALA A 227 -21.40 -25.67 3.45
CA ALA A 227 -22.14 -26.71 2.73
C ALA A 227 -21.49 -28.10 2.81
N ASN A 228 -20.17 -28.14 3.03
CA ASN A 228 -19.40 -29.37 3.20
C ASN A 228 -19.10 -29.72 4.67
N ASN A 229 -19.73 -29.05 5.65
CA ASN A 229 -19.50 -29.23 7.09
C ASN A 229 -18.02 -29.06 7.52
N GLN A 230 -17.30 -28.13 6.89
CA GLN A 230 -15.88 -27.86 7.12
C GLN A 230 -15.62 -26.63 8.00
N ILE A 231 -16.68 -25.99 8.52
CA ILE A 231 -16.57 -24.88 9.48
C ILE A 231 -17.32 -25.26 10.75
N VAL A 232 -16.65 -25.13 11.88
CA VAL A 232 -17.20 -25.37 13.22
C VAL A 232 -17.79 -24.08 13.78
N VAL A 233 -19.06 -23.82 13.49
CA VAL A 233 -19.87 -22.72 14.06
C VAL A 233 -21.28 -23.23 14.36
N GLY A 234 -21.79 -22.95 15.56
CA GLY A 234 -23.15 -23.31 15.99
C GLY A 234 -24.09 -22.11 16.08
N GLU A 235 -25.35 -22.36 16.39
CA GLU A 235 -26.31 -21.29 16.71
C GLU A 235 -26.08 -20.74 18.13
N PRO A 236 -26.29 -19.42 18.37
CA PRO A 236 -26.83 -18.41 17.44
C PRO A 236 -25.79 -17.72 16.54
N ASP A 237 -24.51 -18.06 16.69
CA ASP A 237 -23.40 -17.38 16.02
C ASP A 237 -23.44 -17.52 14.51
N LEU A 238 -23.88 -18.68 14.00
CA LEU A 238 -24.01 -18.93 12.56
C LEU A 238 -25.00 -17.96 11.89
N SER A 239 -26.20 -17.82 12.46
CA SER A 239 -27.24 -16.93 11.94
C SER A 239 -26.80 -15.46 11.98
N ASP A 240 -26.22 -15.03 13.09
CA ASP A 240 -25.74 -13.66 13.26
C ASP A 240 -24.54 -13.35 12.34
N TRP A 241 -23.58 -14.27 12.21
CA TRP A 241 -22.49 -14.14 11.24
C TRP A 241 -23.01 -14.01 9.80
N GLY A 242 -23.97 -14.86 9.41
CA GLY A 242 -24.59 -14.82 8.08
C GLY A 242 -25.25 -13.46 7.80
N GLN A 243 -26.06 -12.96 8.73
CA GLN A 243 -26.72 -11.65 8.58
C GLN A 243 -25.72 -10.49 8.44
N GLN A 244 -24.67 -10.48 9.27
CA GLN A 244 -23.63 -9.45 9.19
C GLN A 244 -22.80 -9.58 7.90
N ALA A 245 -22.58 -10.81 7.41
CA ALA A 245 -21.86 -11.04 6.17
C ALA A 245 -22.63 -10.50 4.96
N ASP A 246 -23.93 -10.79 4.88
CA ASP A 246 -24.80 -10.29 3.81
C ASP A 246 -24.91 -8.77 3.82
N THR A 247 -25.03 -8.18 5.01
CA THR A 247 -25.08 -6.72 5.18
C THR A 247 -23.79 -6.06 4.68
N LEU A 248 -22.62 -6.62 5.05
CA LEU A 248 -21.34 -6.10 4.59
C LEU A 248 -21.19 -6.23 3.07
N SER A 249 -21.59 -7.37 2.50
CA SER A 249 -21.60 -7.60 1.04
C SER A 249 -22.41 -6.54 0.31
N LEU A 250 -23.64 -6.29 0.76
CA LEU A 250 -24.53 -5.28 0.19
C LEU A 250 -23.90 -3.88 0.21
N LEU A 251 -23.28 -3.50 1.32
CA LEU A 251 -22.64 -2.19 1.49
C LEU A 251 -21.40 -2.03 0.62
N LEU A 252 -20.58 -3.08 0.49
CA LEU A 252 -19.41 -3.08 -0.40
C LEU A 252 -19.81 -2.99 -1.87
N ASN A 253 -20.83 -3.75 -2.29
CA ASN A 253 -21.35 -3.69 -3.66
C ASN A 253 -21.95 -2.31 -3.99
N ARG A 254 -22.76 -1.73 -3.09
CA ARG A 254 -23.27 -0.36 -3.26
C ARG A 254 -22.14 0.66 -3.36
N LEU A 255 -21.08 0.52 -2.55
CA LEU A 255 -19.90 1.39 -2.62
C LEU A 255 -19.15 1.24 -3.95
N ALA A 256 -19.02 0.01 -4.46
CA ALA A 256 -18.38 -0.26 -5.75
C ALA A 256 -19.17 0.33 -6.93
N GLU A 257 -20.50 0.18 -6.92
CA GLU A 257 -21.40 0.69 -7.97
C GLU A 257 -21.47 2.23 -7.99
N LYS A 258 -21.65 2.85 -6.81
CA LYS A 258 -21.80 4.30 -6.69
C LYS A 258 -20.94 4.86 -5.56
N PRO A 259 -19.63 5.08 -5.81
CA PRO A 259 -18.72 5.59 -4.79
C PRO A 259 -19.10 6.99 -4.29
N SER A 260 -19.24 7.14 -2.98
CA SER A 260 -19.48 8.41 -2.28
C SER A 260 -18.88 8.35 -0.88
N MET A 261 -18.66 9.51 -0.24
CA MET A 261 -18.18 9.53 1.15
C MET A 261 -19.16 8.84 2.09
N MET A 262 -20.47 9.01 1.88
CA MET A 262 -21.51 8.35 2.68
C MET A 262 -21.47 6.82 2.54
N SER A 263 -21.46 6.30 1.31
CA SER A 263 -21.38 4.85 1.09
C SER A 263 -20.06 4.25 1.59
N LEU A 264 -18.96 5.01 1.53
CA LEU A 264 -17.68 4.60 2.07
C LEU A 264 -17.72 4.47 3.59
N LEU A 265 -18.23 5.49 4.28
CA LEU A 265 -18.38 5.47 5.74
C LEU A 265 -19.27 4.32 6.20
N SER A 266 -20.38 4.05 5.51
CA SER A 266 -21.24 2.91 5.80
C SER A 266 -20.51 1.57 5.66
N ALA A 267 -19.76 1.37 4.58
CA ALA A 267 -18.98 0.16 4.37
C ALA A 267 -17.84 0.00 5.38
N GLN A 268 -17.12 1.08 5.71
CA GLN A 268 -16.04 1.07 6.71
C GLN A 268 -16.55 0.77 8.12
N LEU A 269 -17.70 1.33 8.53
CA LEU A 269 -18.35 1.04 9.80
C LEU A 269 -18.80 -0.42 9.88
N SER A 270 -19.47 -0.92 8.84
CA SER A 270 -19.90 -2.32 8.77
C SER A 270 -18.71 -3.28 8.78
N MET A 271 -17.65 -3.01 8.01
CA MET A 271 -16.42 -3.80 8.02
C MET A 271 -15.76 -3.82 9.41
N SER A 272 -15.69 -2.68 10.08
CA SER A 272 -15.07 -2.60 11.41
C SER A 272 -15.89 -3.36 12.46
N SER A 273 -17.22 -3.26 12.40
CA SER A 273 -18.13 -4.03 13.26
C SER A 273 -18.00 -5.53 12.98
N PHE A 274 -18.04 -5.95 11.71
CA PHE A 274 -17.89 -7.34 11.28
C PHE A 274 -16.58 -7.94 11.83
N ARG A 275 -15.45 -7.28 11.59
CA ARG A 275 -14.14 -7.75 12.05
C ARG A 275 -14.03 -7.83 13.57
N SER A 276 -14.66 -6.91 14.31
CA SER A 276 -14.63 -6.95 15.79
C SER A 276 -15.31 -8.17 16.38
N ARG A 277 -16.28 -8.76 15.66
CA ARG A 277 -17.04 -9.96 16.09
C ARG A 277 -16.54 -11.24 15.44
N PHE A 278 -15.77 -11.13 14.35
CA PHE A 278 -15.30 -12.28 13.56
C PHE A 278 -14.60 -13.35 14.40
N GLN A 279 -13.71 -12.95 15.31
CA GLN A 279 -13.00 -13.89 16.19
C GLN A 279 -13.94 -14.63 17.16
N THR A 280 -15.05 -14.01 17.56
CA THR A 280 -16.06 -14.65 18.41
C THR A 280 -16.79 -15.74 17.63
N TRP A 281 -17.29 -15.43 16.42
CA TRP A 281 -17.98 -16.42 15.58
C TRP A 281 -17.06 -17.58 15.20
N MET A 282 -15.80 -17.27 14.88
CA MET A 282 -14.83 -18.27 14.44
C MET A 282 -14.14 -19.00 15.59
N PHE A 283 -14.53 -18.80 16.86
CA PHE A 283 -13.82 -19.39 18.00
C PHE A 283 -13.71 -20.92 17.88
N GLY A 284 -14.82 -21.61 17.59
CA GLY A 284 -14.82 -23.07 17.38
C GLY A 284 -13.87 -23.49 16.26
N GLN A 285 -13.95 -22.83 15.11
CA GLN A 285 -13.05 -23.09 13.99
C GLN A 285 -11.59 -22.76 14.31
N SER A 286 -11.31 -21.76 15.14
CA SER A 286 -9.95 -21.34 15.48
C SER A 286 -9.23 -22.37 16.35
N VAL A 287 -9.97 -23.20 17.09
CA VAL A 287 -9.41 -24.33 17.86
C VAL A 287 -8.97 -25.45 16.93
N GLU A 288 -9.77 -25.77 15.90
CA GLU A 288 -9.50 -26.86 14.96
C GLU A 288 -8.52 -26.46 13.83
N GLN A 289 -8.67 -25.24 13.31
CA GLN A 289 -7.97 -24.73 12.13
C GLN A 289 -7.51 -23.27 12.34
N PRO A 290 -6.60 -23.01 13.29
CA PRO A 290 -6.17 -21.65 13.64
C PRO A 290 -5.58 -20.89 12.47
N TYR A 291 -4.81 -21.57 11.61
CA TYR A 291 -4.22 -20.96 10.43
C TYR A 291 -5.28 -20.44 9.45
N GLN A 292 -6.32 -21.22 9.18
CA GLN A 292 -7.39 -20.82 8.26
C GLN A 292 -8.14 -19.58 8.74
N VAL A 293 -8.50 -19.53 10.04
CA VAL A 293 -9.16 -18.37 10.63
C VAL A 293 -8.27 -17.14 10.56
N GLN A 294 -6.95 -17.29 10.79
CA GLN A 294 -5.99 -16.21 10.65
C GLN A 294 -5.89 -15.70 9.20
N VAL A 295 -5.92 -16.58 8.21
CA VAL A 295 -5.95 -16.21 6.78
C VAL A 295 -7.21 -15.43 6.43
N TRP A 296 -8.38 -15.85 6.93
CA TRP A 296 -9.62 -15.10 6.72
C TRP A 296 -9.57 -13.70 7.35
N ASP A 297 -9.08 -13.57 8.59
CA ASP A 297 -8.92 -12.25 9.21
C ASP A 297 -7.90 -11.37 8.45
N ASN A 298 -6.80 -11.95 7.98
CA ASN A 298 -5.82 -11.24 7.16
C ASN A 298 -6.44 -10.73 5.85
N ARG A 299 -7.26 -11.55 5.18
CA ARG A 299 -7.97 -11.15 3.96
C ARG A 299 -9.01 -10.06 4.23
N LEU A 300 -9.68 -10.08 5.38
CA LEU A 300 -10.56 -9.00 5.83
C LEU A 300 -9.78 -7.69 6.08
N GLU A 301 -8.61 -7.74 6.72
CA GLU A 301 -7.73 -6.57 6.87
C GLU A 301 -7.24 -6.04 5.52
N ALA A 302 -6.93 -6.91 4.54
CA ALA A 302 -6.55 -6.48 3.20
C ALA A 302 -7.70 -5.72 2.49
N ILE A 303 -8.95 -6.17 2.66
CA ILE A 303 -10.14 -5.45 2.16
C ILE A 303 -10.28 -4.10 2.88
N GLN A 304 -10.11 -4.06 4.20
CA GLN A 304 -10.15 -2.80 4.96
C GLN A 304 -9.06 -1.81 4.49
N ARG A 305 -7.88 -2.29 4.11
CA ARG A 305 -6.81 -1.47 3.51
C ARG A 305 -7.20 -0.88 2.16
N LEU A 306 -7.89 -1.66 1.31
CA LEU A 306 -8.43 -1.14 0.05
C LEU A 306 -9.47 -0.03 0.30
N LEU A 307 -10.33 -0.18 1.31
CA LEU A 307 -11.30 0.86 1.69
C LEU A 307 -10.60 2.14 2.18
N ARG A 308 -9.59 2.03 3.06
CA ARG A 308 -8.80 3.18 3.54
C ARG A 308 -8.07 3.87 2.39
N TYR A 309 -7.48 3.11 1.46
CA TYR A 309 -6.85 3.67 0.27
C TYR A 309 -7.87 4.35 -0.65
N GLY A 310 -9.06 3.77 -0.82
CA GLY A 310 -10.14 4.35 -1.63
C GLY A 310 -10.68 5.66 -1.06
N GLU A 311 -10.66 5.87 0.25
CA GLU A 311 -11.00 7.15 0.87
C GLU A 311 -10.20 8.31 0.29
N ARG A 312 -8.89 8.10 0.19
CA ARG A 312 -7.96 9.06 -0.42
C ARG A 312 -8.28 9.32 -1.89
N THR A 313 -8.66 8.30 -2.65
CA THR A 313 -8.99 8.49 -4.08
C THR A 313 -10.27 9.31 -4.25
N LEU A 314 -11.25 9.15 -3.35
CA LEU A 314 -12.44 10.01 -3.33
C LEU A 314 -12.13 11.46 -2.92
N GLN A 315 -11.27 11.68 -1.94
CA GLN A 315 -10.87 13.02 -1.50
C GLN A 315 -10.06 13.78 -2.57
N ASN A 316 -9.24 13.06 -3.35
CA ASN A 316 -8.39 13.64 -4.39
C ASN A 316 -9.07 13.77 -5.76
N ARG A 317 -10.31 13.29 -5.92
CA ARG A 317 -11.07 13.56 -7.15
C ARG A 317 -11.31 15.06 -7.24
N PRO A 318 -11.00 15.69 -8.39
CA PRO A 318 -11.47 17.05 -8.64
C PRO A 318 -12.97 17.10 -8.40
N LEU A 319 -13.46 18.15 -7.73
CA LEU A 319 -14.88 18.46 -7.63
C LEU A 319 -15.42 18.80 -9.04
N ALA A 320 -15.58 17.79 -9.90
CA ALA A 320 -16.29 17.93 -11.15
C ALA A 320 -17.76 18.17 -10.80
N GLY A 321 -18.21 19.43 -10.87
CA GLY A 321 -19.61 19.78 -10.64
C GLY A 321 -19.90 21.06 -9.87
N ARG A 322 -18.94 21.98 -9.65
CA ARG A 322 -19.33 23.39 -9.45
C ARG A 322 -19.36 24.06 -10.81
N GLU A 323 -20.57 24.22 -11.36
CA GLU A 323 -20.84 25.33 -12.27
C GLU A 323 -20.22 26.57 -11.63
N THR A 324 -19.25 27.16 -12.33
CA THR A 324 -18.79 28.51 -12.06
C THR A 324 -19.99 29.42 -12.27
N ALA A 325 -20.72 29.74 -11.19
CA ALA A 325 -21.49 30.96 -11.15
C ALA A 325 -20.47 32.10 -11.25
N THR A 326 -20.19 32.49 -12.48
CA THR A 326 -19.51 33.73 -12.83
C THR A 326 -20.35 34.87 -12.27
N ASN A 327 -19.97 35.37 -11.09
CA ASN A 327 -20.23 36.77 -10.77
C ASN A 327 -19.23 37.60 -11.58
N GLU A 328 -19.47 37.68 -12.90
CA GLU A 328 -19.05 38.84 -13.67
C GLU A 328 -19.96 39.98 -13.23
N VAL A 329 -19.45 40.78 -12.29
CA VAL A 329 -19.96 42.14 -12.13
C VAL A 329 -19.40 42.91 -13.31
N ASP A 330 -20.24 43.08 -14.32
CA ASP A 330 -20.03 43.98 -15.45
C ASP A 330 -19.95 45.41 -14.89
N ILE A 331 -18.75 46.00 -14.90
CA ILE A 331 -18.51 47.40 -14.56
C ILE A 331 -18.13 48.13 -15.85
N THR A 332 -19.07 48.18 -16.80
CA THR A 332 -18.99 49.14 -17.89
C THR A 332 -20.39 49.55 -18.32
N GLU A 333 -20.94 50.60 -17.71
CA GLU A 333 -21.81 51.57 -18.41
C GLU A 333 -22.13 52.77 -17.50
N GLY A 334 -21.94 53.99 -18.02
CA GLY A 334 -22.62 55.18 -17.52
C GLY A 334 -21.77 56.37 -17.04
N LEU A 335 -20.89 56.91 -17.90
CA LEU A 335 -20.48 58.32 -17.82
C LEU A 335 -20.64 58.95 -19.21
N ASP A 336 -21.72 59.73 -19.34
CA ASP A 336 -21.94 61.01 -20.03
C ASP A 336 -23.32 61.07 -20.72
N PRO A 337 -23.98 62.24 -20.78
CA PRO A 337 -23.39 63.57 -20.99
C PRO A 337 -23.52 64.60 -19.85
#